data_AF-M4BWM2-F1
#
_entry.id   AF-M4BWM2-F1
#
_cell.length_a   1.000
_cell.length_b   1.000
_cell.length_c   1.000
_cell.angle_alpha   90.00
_cell.angle_beta   90.00
_cell.angle_gamma   90.00
#
_symmetry.space_group_name_H-M   'P 1'
#
loop_
_entity.id
_entity.type
_entity.pdbx_description
1 polymer ?
#
loop_
_entity_poly.entity_id
_entity_poly.type
_entity_poly.pdbx_seq_one_letter_code
_entity_poly.pdbx_strand_id
1 'polypeptide(L)'
;MTHRAKVLALYKRVLTLHRRQLKPHMRVLGDQYVRDEFKRHKSADSKFVPLFLREWEQYAATMDQKKNSFGQELSIEDQQLLDGTEIVHSPQGLLALGHIGNIIEQIATLHMRGHNIILVSSGSVSIGKMVLHRQYLLSGSMQSHLGGHVVDNAKFDEKACAAAGQSGLQSLYEMLFGQYHLACSQVLASDADFREPQVRANLQRTVRALLDVGIIPVINENDVITRRTTPLMDENKIAWDNDSLAALFAQELMVDLMVVITDVDGIFTGTEVARQLLSRFRRGDKQVIATESRVGAVGQIDKLHSCIRAVDSGAVQAAVIAKAEEGVLLRIVDGQQVGTLFVAEGERIGDVDVEKLHVDPLYSCIASHNRSSTSKL
;
A
#
# COMPACT_ATOMS: atom_id res chain seq x y z
N MET A 1 -54.43 -4.37 3.58
CA MET A 1 -53.60 -3.17 3.31
C MET A 1 -52.59 -3.52 2.24
N THR A 2 -52.55 -2.79 1.13
CA THR A 2 -51.69 -3.10 -0.03
C THR A 2 -50.20 -3.07 0.38
N HIS A 3 -49.42 -4.05 -0.08
CA HIS A 3 -47.99 -4.19 0.21
C HIS A 3 -47.19 -2.89 0.02
N ARG A 4 -47.61 -2.07 -0.95
CA ARG A 4 -47.06 -0.76 -1.26
C ARG A 4 -47.10 0.24 -0.08
N ALA A 5 -48.14 0.20 0.75
CA ALA A 5 -48.25 1.08 1.92
C ALA A 5 -47.25 0.70 3.02
N LYS A 6 -47.03 -0.61 3.25
CA LYS A 6 -46.06 -1.12 4.22
C LYS A 6 -44.62 -0.81 3.81
N VAL A 7 -44.28 -1.01 2.53
CA VAL A 7 -42.97 -0.66 1.97
C VAL A 7 -42.67 0.83 2.10
N LEU A 8 -43.65 1.70 1.82
CA LEU A 8 -43.49 3.14 1.96
C LEU A 8 -43.35 3.59 3.43
N ALA A 9 -44.04 2.94 4.36
CA ALA A 9 -43.91 3.23 5.79
C ALA A 9 -42.51 2.86 6.30
N LEU A 10 -42.00 1.69 5.92
CA LEU A 10 -40.67 1.22 6.28
C LEU A 10 -39.57 2.09 5.67
N TYR A 11 -39.70 2.46 4.40
CA TYR A 11 -38.81 3.39 3.71
C TYR A 11 -38.65 4.72 4.48
N LYS A 12 -39.78 5.32 4.88
CA LYS A 12 -39.77 6.58 5.63
C LYS A 12 -39.13 6.42 7.02
N ARG A 13 -39.36 5.28 7.69
CA ARG A 13 -38.73 4.96 8.98
C ARG A 13 -37.21 4.88 8.85
N VAL A 14 -36.70 4.18 7.84
CA VAL A 14 -35.26 4.02 7.60
C VAL A 14 -34.56 5.36 7.31
N LEU A 15 -35.12 6.20 6.44
CA LEU A 15 -34.53 7.53 6.19
C LEU A 15 -34.56 8.45 7.42
N THR A 16 -35.51 8.24 8.33
CA THR A 16 -35.56 8.97 9.60
C THR A 16 -34.45 8.51 10.54
N LEU A 17 -34.16 7.20 10.56
CA LEU A 17 -33.04 6.63 11.32
C LEU A 17 -31.69 7.08 10.77
N HIS A 18 -31.52 7.10 9.45
CA HIS A 18 -30.31 7.63 8.81
C HIS A 18 -30.04 9.08 9.19
N ARG A 19 -31.08 9.93 9.20
CA ARG A 19 -30.95 11.32 9.64
C ARG A 19 -30.58 11.48 11.10
N ARG A 20 -30.96 10.53 11.96
CA ARG A 20 -30.69 10.57 13.40
C ARG A 20 -29.35 9.94 13.79
N GLN A 21 -28.89 8.93 13.04
CA GLN A 21 -27.77 8.08 13.47
C GLN A 21 -26.56 8.05 12.53
N LEU A 22 -26.67 8.52 11.28
CA LEU A 22 -25.55 8.53 10.33
C LEU A 22 -24.91 9.92 10.21
N LYS A 23 -23.57 9.95 10.10
CA LYS A 23 -22.80 11.16 9.80
C LYS A 23 -23.17 11.73 8.42
N PRO A 24 -23.05 13.05 8.18
CA PRO A 24 -23.55 13.69 6.95
C PRO A 24 -23.05 13.07 5.63
N HIS A 25 -21.77 12.69 5.53
CA HIS A 25 -21.21 12.05 4.33
C HIS A 25 -21.70 10.60 4.14
N MET A 26 -21.83 9.83 5.21
CA MET A 26 -22.40 8.47 5.17
C MET A 26 -23.89 8.47 4.84
N ARG A 27 -24.61 9.52 5.26
CA ARG A 27 -26.03 9.71 4.97
C ARG A 27 -26.29 9.90 3.49
N VAL A 28 -25.42 10.60 2.76
CA VAL A 28 -25.57 10.81 1.31
C VAL A 28 -25.53 9.46 0.57
N LEU A 29 -24.54 8.62 0.88
CA LEU A 29 -24.40 7.29 0.27
C LEU A 29 -25.51 6.33 0.74
N GLY A 30 -25.83 6.33 2.03
CA GLY A 30 -26.86 5.47 2.63
C GLY A 30 -28.27 5.79 2.13
N ASP A 31 -28.65 7.08 2.06
CA ASP A 31 -29.97 7.50 1.58
C ASP A 31 -30.15 7.20 0.09
N GLN A 32 -29.08 7.34 -0.71
CA GLN A 32 -29.08 6.99 -2.13
C GLN A 32 -29.31 5.48 -2.31
N TYR A 33 -28.58 4.66 -1.57
CA TYR A 33 -28.71 3.20 -1.60
C TYR A 33 -30.12 2.73 -1.18
N VAL A 34 -30.65 3.22 -0.06
CA VAL A 34 -32.01 2.89 0.41
C VAL A 34 -33.05 3.32 -0.63
N ARG A 35 -32.90 4.50 -1.23
CA ARG A 35 -33.81 4.97 -2.27
C ARG A 35 -33.81 4.05 -3.49
N ASP A 36 -32.64 3.62 -3.94
CA ASP A 36 -32.52 2.76 -5.12
C ASP A 36 -33.07 1.35 -4.85
N GLU A 37 -32.79 0.78 -3.66
CA GLU A 37 -33.29 -0.54 -3.26
C GLU A 37 -34.82 -0.58 -3.07
N PHE A 38 -35.41 0.40 -2.39
CA PHE A 38 -36.87 0.48 -2.22
C PHE A 38 -37.60 0.83 -3.52
N LYS A 39 -36.94 1.53 -4.46
CA LYS A 39 -37.49 1.80 -5.79
C LYS A 39 -37.54 0.52 -6.62
N ARG A 40 -36.50 -0.32 -6.58
CA ARG A 40 -36.46 -1.64 -7.25
C ARG A 40 -37.54 -2.58 -6.73
N HIS A 41 -37.82 -2.55 -5.42
CA HIS A 41 -38.81 -3.41 -4.78
C HIS A 41 -40.24 -2.85 -4.75
N LYS A 42 -40.47 -1.65 -5.28
CA LYS A 42 -41.81 -1.02 -5.37
C LYS A 42 -42.74 -1.73 -6.36
N SER A 43 -42.17 -2.37 -7.39
CA SER A 43 -42.87 -3.11 -8.45
C SER A 43 -42.51 -4.60 -8.49
N ALA A 44 -41.82 -5.09 -7.45
CA ALA A 44 -41.41 -6.50 -7.37
C ALA A 44 -42.60 -7.44 -7.13
N ASP A 45 -42.46 -8.69 -7.58
CA ASP A 45 -43.48 -9.73 -7.45
C ASP A 45 -43.83 -9.98 -5.97
N SER A 46 -45.12 -10.19 -5.69
CA SER A 46 -45.70 -10.19 -4.33
C SER A 46 -45.11 -11.28 -3.42
N LYS A 47 -44.39 -12.25 -3.99
CA LYS A 47 -43.71 -13.35 -3.30
C LYS A 47 -42.43 -12.89 -2.58
N PHE A 48 -41.76 -11.86 -3.10
CA PHE A 48 -40.47 -11.37 -2.56
C PHE A 48 -40.64 -10.20 -1.57
N VAL A 49 -41.78 -9.51 -1.62
CA VAL A 49 -42.07 -8.34 -0.77
C VAL A 49 -42.10 -8.67 0.73
N PRO A 50 -42.64 -9.82 1.20
CA PRO A 50 -42.63 -10.14 2.63
C PRO A 50 -41.21 -10.36 3.18
N LEU A 51 -40.33 -10.99 2.40
CA LEU A 51 -38.94 -11.23 2.78
C LEU A 51 -38.16 -9.90 2.83
N PHE A 52 -38.32 -9.07 1.79
CA PHE A 52 -37.73 -7.73 1.75
C PHE A 52 -38.17 -6.86 2.94
N LEU A 53 -39.47 -6.85 3.27
CA LEU A 53 -39.97 -6.09 4.41
C LEU A 53 -39.37 -6.57 5.74
N ARG A 54 -39.21 -7.88 5.93
CA ARG A 54 -38.64 -8.46 7.15
C ARG A 54 -37.18 -8.06 7.36
N GLU A 55 -36.35 -8.17 6.32
CA GLU A 55 -34.93 -7.81 6.38
C GLU A 55 -34.74 -6.31 6.66
N TRP A 56 -35.54 -5.45 6.01
CA TRP A 56 -35.46 -4.01 6.23
C TRP A 56 -36.08 -3.57 7.57
N GLU A 57 -37.05 -4.31 8.11
CA GLU A 57 -37.54 -4.13 9.49
C GLU A 57 -36.48 -4.51 10.51
N GLN A 58 -35.71 -5.58 10.27
CA GLN A 58 -34.57 -5.96 11.10
C GLN A 58 -33.45 -4.92 11.03
N TYR A 59 -33.09 -4.44 9.84
CA TYR A 59 -32.13 -3.35 9.68
C TYR A 59 -32.55 -2.08 10.44
N ALA A 60 -33.82 -1.69 10.32
CA ALA A 60 -34.36 -0.55 11.05
C ALA A 60 -34.32 -0.77 12.57
N ALA A 61 -34.56 -2.00 13.04
CA ALA A 61 -34.48 -2.36 14.46
C ALA A 61 -33.04 -2.35 14.99
N THR A 62 -32.07 -2.86 14.21
CA THR A 62 -30.63 -2.83 14.57
C THR A 62 -30.10 -1.39 14.62
N MET A 63 -30.56 -0.52 13.72
CA MET A 63 -30.28 0.91 13.80
C MET A 63 -30.94 1.51 15.05
N ASP A 64 -32.22 1.26 15.32
CA ASP A 64 -32.88 1.76 16.55
C ASP A 64 -32.16 1.31 17.83
N GLN A 65 -31.58 0.10 17.85
CA GLN A 65 -30.87 -0.47 19.00
C GLN A 65 -29.43 0.04 19.17
N LYS A 66 -28.83 0.69 18.16
CA LYS A 66 -27.51 1.35 18.29
C LYS A 66 -27.62 2.61 19.17
N LYS A 67 -27.68 2.42 20.48
CA LYS A 67 -27.31 3.46 21.46
C LYS A 67 -25.79 3.64 21.42
N ASN A 68 -25.35 4.86 21.11
CA ASN A 68 -24.02 5.46 21.35
C ASN A 68 -22.93 4.53 21.93
N SER A 69 -22.44 3.57 21.15
CA SER A 69 -21.20 2.84 21.43
C SER A 69 -20.20 3.11 20.30
N PHE A 70 -19.86 4.38 20.12
CA PHE A 70 -18.77 4.80 19.24
C PHE A 70 -17.63 5.28 20.14
N GLY A 71 -16.59 4.45 20.29
CA GLY A 71 -15.42 4.77 21.13
C GLY A 71 -14.76 3.60 21.86
N GLN A 72 -14.69 2.39 21.27
CA GLN A 72 -13.66 1.43 21.69
C GLN A 72 -12.57 1.41 20.62
N GLU A 73 -11.35 1.73 21.06
CA GLU A 73 -10.12 1.61 20.28
C GLU A 73 -9.92 0.16 19.83
N LEU A 74 -9.29 0.00 18.66
CA LEU A 74 -8.86 -1.30 18.12
C LEU A 74 -8.01 -2.03 19.16
N SER A 75 -8.17 -3.36 19.24
CA SER A 75 -7.29 -4.20 20.06
C SER A 75 -5.83 -3.99 19.63
N ILE A 76 -4.91 -4.00 20.60
CA ILE A 76 -3.46 -3.88 20.36
C ILE A 76 -2.97 -4.97 19.37
N GLU A 77 -3.64 -6.13 19.35
CA GLU A 77 -3.35 -7.23 18.41
C GLU A 77 -3.78 -6.92 16.97
N ASP A 78 -4.85 -6.14 16.77
CA ASP A 78 -5.29 -5.69 15.44
C ASP A 78 -4.42 -4.54 14.89
N GLN A 79 -3.82 -3.75 15.78
CA GLN A 79 -2.85 -2.71 15.41
C GLN A 79 -1.50 -3.29 14.96
N GLN A 80 -1.00 -4.34 15.64
CA GLN A 80 0.25 -5.02 15.29
C GLN A 80 0.20 -5.80 13.97
N LEU A 81 -1.00 -6.14 13.47
CA LEU A 81 -1.17 -6.90 12.23
C LEU A 81 -1.18 -6.03 10.95
N LEU A 82 -0.98 -4.71 11.08
CA LEU A 82 -0.96 -3.71 10.00
C LEU A 82 0.47 -3.24 9.64
N ASP A 83 1.49 -3.81 10.28
CA ASP A 83 2.90 -3.44 10.10
C ASP A 83 3.38 -3.83 8.69
N GLY A 84 3.50 -2.84 7.80
CA GLY A 84 4.11 -3.01 6.47
C GLY A 84 3.58 -2.08 5.36
N THR A 85 2.54 -1.26 5.60
CA THR A 85 1.86 -0.50 4.51
C THR A 85 1.57 0.97 4.89
N GLU A 86 2.57 1.68 5.39
CA GLU A 86 2.41 2.93 6.16
C GLU A 86 1.91 4.15 5.35
N ILE A 87 2.34 4.30 4.10
CA ILE A 87 1.91 5.45 3.26
C ILE A 87 0.47 5.24 2.76
N VAL A 88 0.10 3.97 2.58
CA VAL A 88 -1.17 3.58 1.98
C VAL A 88 -2.28 3.56 3.03
N HIS A 89 -1.97 3.51 4.34
CA HIS A 89 -2.95 3.37 5.41
C HIS A 89 -2.96 4.51 6.46
N SER A 90 -4.14 4.83 6.97
CA SER A 90 -4.37 5.69 8.12
C SER A 90 -4.16 4.91 9.42
N PRO A 91 -4.00 5.59 10.58
CA PRO A 91 -3.94 4.94 11.89
C PRO A 91 -5.15 4.05 12.23
N GLN A 92 -6.26 4.16 11.47
CA GLN A 92 -7.45 3.33 11.62
C GLN A 92 -7.51 2.16 10.64
N GLY A 93 -6.43 1.85 9.91
CA GLY A 93 -6.36 0.79 8.90
C GLY A 93 -7.08 1.11 7.57
N LEU A 94 -7.67 2.30 7.43
CA LEU A 94 -8.30 2.77 6.20
C LEU A 94 -7.25 3.29 5.21
N LEU A 95 -7.57 3.36 3.91
CA LEU A 95 -6.64 3.94 2.93
C LEU A 95 -6.38 5.43 3.22
N ALA A 96 -5.11 5.81 3.34
CA ALA A 96 -4.66 7.20 3.46
C ALA A 96 -4.69 7.93 2.11
N LEU A 97 -5.88 8.02 1.52
CA LEU A 97 -6.11 8.57 0.17
C LEU A 97 -5.54 9.98 -0.01
N GLY A 98 -5.50 10.81 1.04
CA GLY A 98 -4.89 12.13 0.99
C GLY A 98 -3.38 12.10 0.76
N HIS A 99 -2.67 11.15 1.39
CA HIS A 99 -1.22 11.00 1.21
C HIS A 99 -0.90 10.42 -0.17
N ILE A 100 -1.64 9.39 -0.59
CA ILE A 100 -1.50 8.80 -1.93
C ILE A 100 -1.78 9.85 -2.99
N GLY A 101 -2.86 10.62 -2.85
CA GLY A 101 -3.22 11.69 -3.79
C GLY A 101 -2.13 12.75 -3.93
N ASN A 102 -1.56 13.21 -2.81
CA ASN A 102 -0.45 14.17 -2.79
C ASN A 102 0.80 13.62 -3.50
N ILE A 103 1.17 12.36 -3.27
CA ILE A 103 2.30 11.72 -3.95
C ILE A 103 2.01 11.61 -5.46
N ILE A 104 0.80 11.23 -5.85
CA ILE A 104 0.42 11.11 -7.27
C ILE A 104 0.44 12.45 -7.98
N GLU A 105 0.00 13.54 -7.33
CA GLU A 105 0.09 14.90 -7.88
C GLU A 105 1.54 15.31 -8.17
N GLN A 106 2.45 14.99 -7.25
CA GLN A 106 3.88 15.26 -7.43
C GLN A 106 4.48 14.39 -8.53
N ILE A 107 4.14 13.10 -8.59
CA ILE A 107 4.55 12.20 -9.69
C ILE A 107 4.04 12.72 -11.02
N ALA A 108 2.77 13.15 -11.10
CA ALA A 108 2.19 13.68 -12.32
C ALA A 108 2.93 14.94 -12.79
N THR A 109 3.27 15.82 -11.86
CA THR A 109 4.06 17.02 -12.15
C THR A 109 5.45 16.66 -12.70
N LEU A 110 6.15 15.69 -12.09
CA LEU A 110 7.45 15.23 -12.57
C LEU A 110 7.35 14.55 -13.94
N HIS A 111 6.31 13.77 -14.18
CA HIS A 111 6.07 13.13 -15.47
C HIS A 111 5.85 14.18 -16.57
N MET A 112 5.07 15.23 -16.30
CA MET A 112 4.89 16.36 -17.23
C MET A 112 6.17 17.15 -17.48
N ARG A 113 7.14 17.14 -16.54
CA ARG A 113 8.48 17.70 -16.74
C ARG A 113 9.39 16.80 -17.59
N GLY A 114 8.92 15.63 -18.03
CA GLY A 114 9.65 14.70 -18.89
C GLY A 114 10.45 13.64 -18.15
N HIS A 115 10.22 13.46 -16.84
CA HIS A 115 10.87 12.39 -16.08
C HIS A 115 10.15 11.06 -16.27
N ASN A 116 10.92 10.00 -16.52
CA ASN A 116 10.43 8.62 -16.50
C ASN A 116 10.30 8.15 -15.04
N ILE A 117 9.11 7.73 -14.64
CA ILE A 117 8.81 7.39 -13.25
C ILE A 117 8.28 5.96 -13.16
N ILE A 118 8.77 5.26 -12.15
CA ILE A 118 8.32 3.93 -11.75
C ILE A 118 7.85 4.06 -10.30
N LEU A 119 6.65 3.56 -10.02
CA LEU A 119 6.10 3.55 -8.67
C LEU A 119 6.15 2.12 -8.13
N VAL A 120 6.78 1.93 -6.98
CA VAL A 120 6.68 0.68 -6.22
C VAL A 120 5.76 0.94 -5.03
N SER A 121 4.70 0.14 -4.90
CA SER A 121 3.66 0.35 -3.88
C SER A 121 3.37 -0.93 -3.13
N SER A 122 3.21 -0.82 -1.81
CA SER A 122 2.61 -1.86 -0.96
C SER A 122 1.09 -1.62 -0.78
N GLY A 123 0.40 -2.38 0.08
CA GLY A 123 -1.01 -2.11 0.48
C GLY A 123 -2.06 -3.13 0.02
N SER A 124 -1.68 -4.08 -0.84
CA SER A 124 -2.56 -5.12 -1.39
C SER A 124 -3.22 -5.96 -0.28
N VAL A 125 -2.43 -6.48 0.66
CA VAL A 125 -2.91 -7.34 1.76
C VAL A 125 -3.91 -6.60 2.64
N SER A 126 -3.62 -5.36 3.01
CA SER A 126 -4.48 -4.57 3.91
C SER A 126 -5.82 -4.22 3.27
N ILE A 127 -5.83 -3.82 1.99
CA ILE A 127 -7.08 -3.66 1.21
C ILE A 127 -7.84 -5.00 1.16
N GLY A 128 -7.11 -6.08 0.92
CA GLY A 128 -7.61 -7.45 0.91
C GLY A 128 -8.33 -7.86 2.19
N LYS A 129 -7.70 -7.61 3.34
CA LYS A 129 -8.28 -7.86 4.67
C LYS A 129 -9.63 -7.14 4.81
N MET A 130 -9.71 -5.87 4.39
CA MET A 130 -10.98 -5.13 4.40
C MET A 130 -12.04 -5.74 3.47
N VAL A 131 -11.64 -6.15 2.26
CA VAL A 131 -12.55 -6.78 1.27
C VAL A 131 -13.07 -8.11 1.78
N LEU A 132 -12.18 -8.98 2.27
CA LEU A 132 -12.53 -10.30 2.79
C LEU A 132 -13.33 -10.20 4.08
N HIS A 133 -12.99 -9.27 4.99
CA HIS A 133 -13.78 -9.02 6.19
C HIS A 133 -15.19 -8.54 5.85
N ARG A 134 -15.33 -7.61 4.90
CA ARG A 134 -16.64 -7.18 4.39
C ARG A 134 -17.41 -8.33 3.78
N GLN A 135 -16.77 -9.15 2.96
CA GLN A 135 -17.40 -10.31 2.33
C GLN A 135 -17.81 -11.35 3.37
N TYR A 136 -17.00 -11.55 4.42
CA TYR A 136 -17.30 -12.43 5.53
C TYR A 136 -18.49 -11.92 6.34
N LEU A 137 -18.57 -10.64 6.67
CA LEU A 137 -19.74 -10.05 7.35
C LEU A 137 -21.03 -10.17 6.50
N LEU A 138 -20.92 -9.99 5.19
CA LEU A 138 -22.03 -10.18 4.25
C LEU A 138 -22.40 -11.66 4.04
N SER A 139 -21.46 -12.57 4.22
CA SER A 139 -21.67 -14.02 4.10
C SER A 139 -22.12 -14.64 5.41
N GLY A 140 -21.75 -14.07 6.56
CA GLY A 140 -22.14 -14.50 7.90
C GLY A 140 -23.64 -14.33 8.14
N SER A 141 -24.26 -13.30 7.58
CA SER A 141 -25.73 -13.18 7.53
C SER A 141 -26.40 -14.28 6.69
N MET A 142 -25.70 -14.85 5.70
CA MET A 142 -26.17 -16.03 4.94
C MET A 142 -25.80 -17.38 5.60
N GLN A 143 -24.65 -17.50 6.26
CA GLN A 143 -24.19 -18.73 6.93
C GLN A 143 -24.94 -18.98 8.24
N SER A 144 -25.36 -17.91 8.94
CA SER A 144 -26.30 -18.01 10.07
C SER A 144 -27.66 -18.60 9.66
N HIS A 145 -28.07 -18.43 8.39
CA HIS A 145 -29.27 -19.04 7.82
C HIS A 145 -29.08 -20.51 7.38
N LEU A 146 -27.83 -20.98 7.24
CA LEU A 146 -27.49 -22.33 6.79
C LEU A 146 -26.86 -23.20 7.91
N GLY A 147 -26.86 -22.72 9.15
CA GLY A 147 -26.33 -23.46 10.32
C GLY A 147 -24.81 -23.44 10.46
N GLY A 148 -24.11 -22.51 9.79
CA GLY A 148 -22.66 -22.35 9.91
C GLY A 148 -22.26 -21.50 11.13
N HIS A 149 -21.25 -21.94 11.87
CA HIS A 149 -20.64 -21.17 12.96
C HIS A 149 -19.86 -19.98 12.39
N VAL A 150 -20.28 -18.76 12.73
CA VAL A 150 -19.49 -17.54 12.52
C VAL A 150 -18.36 -17.55 13.56
N VAL A 151 -17.12 -17.74 13.10
CA VAL A 151 -15.94 -17.60 13.96
C VAL A 151 -15.68 -16.11 14.13
N ASP A 152 -15.74 -15.61 15.37
CA ASP A 152 -15.55 -14.19 15.71
C ASP A 152 -14.15 -13.66 15.36
N ASN A 153 -13.17 -14.56 15.16
CA ASN A 153 -11.78 -14.26 14.81
C ASN A 153 -11.35 -14.99 13.53
N ALA A 154 -11.96 -14.66 12.38
CA ALA A 154 -11.53 -15.21 11.09
C ALA A 154 -10.13 -14.69 10.75
N LYS A 155 -9.09 -15.49 11.03
CA LYS A 155 -7.74 -15.26 10.47
C LYS A 155 -7.82 -15.48 8.96
N PHE A 156 -7.77 -14.40 8.19
CA PHE A 156 -7.71 -14.48 6.74
C PHE A 156 -6.30 -14.85 6.29
N ASP A 157 -6.20 -15.75 5.32
CA ASP A 157 -4.95 -16.05 4.63
C ASP A 157 -4.41 -14.78 3.96
N GLU A 158 -3.17 -14.40 4.27
CA GLU A 158 -2.53 -13.20 3.74
C GLU A 158 -2.40 -13.22 2.22
N LYS A 159 -2.22 -14.41 1.63
CA LYS A 159 -2.17 -14.57 0.17
C LYS A 159 -3.53 -14.30 -0.47
N ALA A 160 -4.60 -14.77 0.17
CA ALA A 160 -5.96 -14.49 -0.27
C ALA A 160 -6.30 -13.00 -0.12
N CYS A 161 -5.85 -12.36 0.96
CA CYS A 161 -5.95 -10.92 1.14
C CYS A 161 -5.22 -10.18 0.01
N ALA A 162 -3.95 -10.48 -0.25
CA ALA A 162 -3.19 -9.82 -1.31
C ALA A 162 -3.89 -9.93 -2.68
N ALA A 163 -4.36 -11.14 -3.03
CA ALA A 163 -5.11 -11.36 -4.27
C ALA A 163 -6.40 -10.52 -4.34
N ALA A 164 -7.17 -10.49 -3.25
CA ALA A 164 -8.41 -9.74 -3.18
C ALA A 164 -8.19 -8.22 -3.26
N GLY A 165 -7.10 -7.72 -2.65
CA GLY A 165 -6.83 -6.28 -2.57
C GLY A 165 -6.03 -5.71 -3.74
N GLN A 166 -5.23 -6.51 -4.44
CA GLN A 166 -4.37 -6.03 -5.54
C GLN A 166 -5.16 -5.36 -6.68
N SER A 167 -6.32 -5.92 -7.04
CA SER A 167 -7.19 -5.30 -8.06
C SER A 167 -7.74 -3.94 -7.61
N GLY A 168 -8.06 -3.80 -6.33
CA GLY A 168 -8.53 -2.54 -5.74
C GLY A 168 -7.42 -1.48 -5.69
N LEU A 169 -6.20 -1.87 -5.32
CA LEU A 169 -5.03 -1.00 -5.31
C LEU A 169 -4.75 -0.45 -6.72
N GLN A 170 -4.76 -1.33 -7.72
CA GLN A 170 -4.55 -0.94 -9.11
C GLN A 170 -5.63 0.02 -9.62
N SER A 171 -6.90 -0.30 -9.33
CA SER A 171 -8.04 0.56 -9.74
C SER A 171 -7.95 1.95 -9.10
N LEU A 172 -7.45 2.03 -7.86
CA LEU A 172 -7.21 3.31 -7.18
C LEU A 172 -6.15 4.13 -7.92
N TYR A 173 -5.01 3.52 -8.25
CA TYR A 173 -3.95 4.22 -9.00
C TYR A 173 -4.42 4.68 -10.38
N GLU A 174 -5.14 3.83 -11.13
CA GLU A 174 -5.72 4.20 -12.43
C GLU A 174 -6.68 5.39 -12.32
N MET A 175 -7.53 5.40 -11.29
CA MET A 175 -8.46 6.51 -11.05
C MET A 175 -7.73 7.82 -10.72
N LEU A 176 -6.67 7.76 -9.90
CA LEU A 176 -5.89 8.93 -9.49
C LEU A 176 -5.03 9.48 -10.64
N PHE A 177 -4.26 8.63 -11.32
CA PHE A 177 -3.48 9.03 -12.50
C PHE A 177 -4.37 9.54 -13.65
N GLY A 178 -5.54 8.93 -13.81
CA GLY A 178 -6.54 9.36 -14.80
C GLY A 178 -7.02 10.80 -14.62
N GLN A 179 -7.01 11.35 -13.39
CA GLN A 179 -7.32 12.77 -13.16
C GLN A 179 -6.31 13.72 -13.80
N TYR A 180 -5.07 13.25 -14.00
CA TYR A 180 -3.98 13.99 -14.64
C TYR A 180 -3.77 13.59 -16.10
N HIS A 181 -4.69 12.81 -16.69
CA HIS A 181 -4.57 12.24 -18.03
C HIS A 181 -3.32 11.37 -18.22
N LEU A 182 -2.83 10.76 -17.14
CA LEU A 182 -1.71 9.84 -17.16
C LEU A 182 -2.23 8.40 -17.15
N ALA A 183 -1.57 7.54 -17.92
CA ALA A 183 -1.81 6.12 -17.91
C ALA A 183 -0.80 5.43 -16.97
N CYS A 184 -1.28 4.45 -16.21
CA CYS A 184 -0.43 3.56 -15.44
C CYS A 184 -0.68 2.11 -15.80
N SER A 185 0.29 1.24 -15.54
CA SER A 185 0.19 -0.20 -15.79
C SER A 185 0.61 -1.01 -14.58
N GLN A 186 -0.06 -2.13 -14.33
CA GLN A 186 0.34 -3.06 -13.28
C GLN A 186 1.54 -3.92 -13.71
N VAL A 187 2.51 -4.06 -12.82
CA VAL A 187 3.58 -5.06 -12.91
C VAL A 187 3.68 -5.79 -11.59
N LEU A 188 3.61 -7.12 -11.63
CA LEU A 188 3.78 -7.97 -10.44
C LEU A 188 5.07 -8.76 -10.58
N ALA A 189 5.88 -8.78 -9.52
CA ALA A 189 7.15 -9.50 -9.49
C ALA A 189 7.37 -10.19 -8.15
N SER A 190 8.13 -11.27 -8.18
CA SER A 190 8.61 -12.00 -7.01
C SER A 190 10.14 -12.07 -7.02
N ASP A 191 10.75 -12.40 -5.89
CA ASP A 191 12.21 -12.56 -5.79
C ASP A 191 12.74 -13.64 -6.77
N ALA A 192 11.95 -14.68 -7.02
CA ALA A 192 12.28 -15.74 -7.95
C ALA A 192 12.43 -15.25 -9.39
N ASP A 193 11.68 -14.22 -9.81
CA ASP A 193 11.69 -13.70 -11.18
C ASP A 193 13.03 -13.03 -11.52
N PHE A 194 13.74 -12.50 -10.52
CA PHE A 194 15.07 -11.91 -10.69
C PHE A 194 16.19 -12.93 -10.72
N ARG A 195 15.94 -14.18 -10.29
CA ARG A 195 16.93 -15.26 -10.31
C ARG A 195 17.12 -15.85 -11.70
N GLU A 196 16.09 -15.78 -12.55
CA GLU A 196 16.14 -16.33 -13.90
C GLU A 196 16.53 -15.25 -14.93
N PRO A 197 17.69 -15.34 -15.59
CA PRO A 197 18.17 -14.27 -16.47
C PRO A 197 17.23 -13.91 -17.63
N GLN A 198 16.49 -14.90 -18.16
CA GLN A 198 15.55 -14.67 -19.25
C GLN A 198 14.30 -13.92 -18.79
N VAL A 199 13.71 -14.31 -17.65
CA VAL A 199 12.56 -13.64 -17.04
C VAL A 199 12.91 -12.21 -16.71
N ARG A 200 14.07 -12.01 -16.10
CA ARG A 200 14.61 -10.69 -15.80
C ARG A 200 14.79 -9.80 -17.02
N ALA A 201 15.39 -10.32 -18.10
CA ALA A 201 15.54 -9.58 -19.35
C ALA A 201 14.18 -9.20 -19.99
N ASN A 202 13.18 -10.07 -19.86
CA ASN A 202 11.82 -9.78 -20.32
C ASN A 202 11.18 -8.68 -19.48
N LEU A 203 11.28 -8.74 -18.16
CA LEU A 203 10.78 -7.73 -17.23
C LEU A 203 11.40 -6.36 -17.52
N GLN A 204 12.73 -6.29 -17.70
CA GLN A 204 13.40 -5.06 -18.11
C GLN A 204 12.87 -4.51 -19.44
N ARG A 205 12.71 -5.36 -20.47
CA ARG A 205 12.21 -4.96 -21.78
C ARG A 205 10.78 -4.41 -21.69
N THR A 206 9.92 -5.09 -20.94
CA THR A 206 8.53 -4.69 -20.75
C THR A 206 8.44 -3.34 -20.04
N VAL A 207 9.17 -3.16 -18.93
CA VAL A 207 9.15 -1.88 -18.19
C VAL A 207 9.68 -0.74 -19.05
N ARG A 208 10.77 -0.94 -19.79
CA ARG A 208 11.29 0.09 -20.72
C ARG A 208 10.27 0.44 -21.81
N ALA A 209 9.63 -0.56 -22.42
CA ALA A 209 8.61 -0.32 -23.45
C ALA A 209 7.40 0.47 -22.91
N LEU A 210 7.02 0.28 -21.64
CA LEU A 210 5.96 1.07 -20.99
C LEU A 210 6.40 2.52 -20.79
N LEU A 211 7.63 2.74 -20.33
CA LEU A 211 8.19 4.07 -20.15
C LEU A 211 8.34 4.82 -21.47
N ASP A 212 8.74 4.13 -22.55
CA ASP A 212 8.91 4.72 -23.90
C ASP A 212 7.61 5.33 -24.46
N VAL A 213 6.45 4.81 -24.04
CA VAL A 213 5.13 5.34 -24.42
C VAL A 213 4.50 6.25 -23.37
N GLY A 214 5.24 6.59 -22.30
CA GLY A 214 4.78 7.47 -21.22
C GLY A 214 3.77 6.84 -20.27
N ILE A 215 3.76 5.51 -20.16
CA ILE A 215 2.95 4.80 -19.15
C ILE A 215 3.78 4.64 -17.88
N ILE A 216 3.19 4.99 -16.74
CA ILE A 216 3.82 4.87 -15.41
C ILE A 216 3.64 3.43 -14.89
N PRO A 217 4.70 2.63 -14.75
CA PRO A 217 4.60 1.29 -14.19
C PRO A 217 4.37 1.36 -12.68
N VAL A 218 3.31 0.71 -12.20
CA VAL A 218 3.01 0.49 -10.79
C VAL A 218 3.36 -0.95 -10.44
N ILE A 219 4.46 -1.10 -9.72
CA ILE A 219 5.06 -2.37 -9.34
C ILE A 219 4.59 -2.74 -7.93
N ASN A 220 4.20 -3.99 -7.74
CA ASN A 220 4.01 -4.59 -6.42
C ASN A 220 4.55 -6.03 -6.40
N GLU A 221 4.79 -6.55 -5.20
CA GLU A 221 5.11 -7.96 -5.02
C GLU A 221 3.93 -8.86 -5.42
N ASN A 222 4.22 -10.01 -6.04
CA ASN A 222 3.26 -11.07 -6.28
C ASN A 222 3.11 -11.99 -5.06
N ASP A 223 2.52 -11.46 -3.99
CA ASP A 223 2.35 -12.13 -2.68
C ASP A 223 1.70 -13.53 -2.78
N VAL A 224 0.85 -13.74 -3.79
CA VAL A 224 0.11 -14.99 -4.00
C VAL A 224 1.07 -16.16 -4.24
N ILE A 225 2.08 -15.97 -5.09
CA ILE A 225 3.02 -17.02 -5.50
C ILE A 225 4.34 -16.99 -4.73
N THR A 226 4.62 -15.92 -3.99
CA THR A 226 5.82 -15.80 -3.16
C THR A 226 5.91 -16.98 -2.19
N ARG A 227 7.07 -17.63 -2.08
CA ARG A 227 7.25 -18.85 -1.25
C ARG A 227 7.32 -18.57 0.26
N ARG A 228 7.04 -17.35 0.71
CA ARG A 228 7.14 -16.95 2.12
C ARG A 228 5.96 -17.47 2.92
N THR A 229 6.25 -17.82 4.17
CA THR A 229 5.28 -18.03 5.25
C THR A 229 5.60 -16.98 6.32
N THR A 230 4.66 -16.08 6.59
CA THR A 230 4.72 -15.15 7.73
C THR A 230 4.31 -15.87 9.03
N PRO A 231 4.92 -15.57 10.19
CA PRO A 231 6.08 -14.71 10.41
C PRO A 231 7.41 -15.46 10.19
N LEU A 232 8.43 -14.77 9.65
CA LEU A 232 9.76 -15.33 9.45
C LEU A 232 10.45 -15.60 10.79
N MET A 233 10.61 -16.89 11.13
CA MET A 233 11.45 -17.38 12.24
C MET A 233 12.80 -17.93 11.77
N ASP A 234 13.29 -17.53 10.59
CA ASP A 234 14.64 -17.91 10.16
C ASP A 234 15.64 -16.80 10.51
N GLU A 235 16.42 -17.10 11.53
CA GLU A 235 17.21 -16.22 12.41
C GLU A 235 18.35 -15.45 11.71
N ASN A 236 18.47 -15.50 10.38
CA ASN A 236 19.59 -14.92 9.62
C ASN A 236 19.26 -14.39 8.21
N LYS A 237 17.98 -14.26 7.82
CA LYS A 237 17.61 -13.75 6.49
C LYS A 237 16.77 -12.49 6.60
N ILE A 238 17.35 -11.38 6.15
CA ILE A 238 16.69 -10.07 6.16
C ILE A 238 15.51 -10.08 5.19
N ALA A 239 14.43 -9.42 5.61
CA ALA A 239 13.12 -9.44 4.98
C ALA A 239 13.19 -8.85 3.56
N TRP A 240 12.70 -9.60 2.59
CA TRP A 240 12.39 -9.04 1.28
C TRP A 240 11.01 -8.41 1.40
N ASP A 241 10.95 -7.09 1.30
CA ASP A 241 9.73 -6.28 1.23
C ASP A 241 9.82 -5.41 -0.04
N ASN A 242 8.81 -4.59 -0.30
CA ASN A 242 8.74 -3.65 -1.40
C ASN A 242 9.95 -2.70 -1.46
N ASP A 243 10.61 -2.41 -0.34
CA ASP A 243 11.86 -1.65 -0.31
C ASP A 243 13.00 -2.40 -1.02
N SER A 244 13.13 -3.71 -0.76
CA SER A 244 14.09 -4.58 -1.44
C SER A 244 13.73 -4.77 -2.92
N LEU A 245 12.45 -4.91 -3.22
CA LEU A 245 11.96 -4.98 -4.60
C LEU A 245 12.28 -3.68 -5.36
N ALA A 246 12.06 -2.52 -4.74
CA ALA A 246 12.39 -1.22 -5.31
C ALA A 246 13.89 -1.10 -5.59
N ALA A 247 14.74 -1.52 -4.66
CA ALA A 247 16.19 -1.56 -4.88
C ALA A 247 16.58 -2.48 -6.05
N LEU A 248 15.95 -3.65 -6.18
CA LEU A 248 16.21 -4.56 -7.31
C LEU A 248 15.80 -3.95 -8.65
N PHE A 249 14.59 -3.40 -8.75
CA PHE A 249 14.16 -2.72 -9.97
C PHE A 249 15.06 -1.52 -10.30
N ALA A 250 15.43 -0.73 -9.30
CA ALA A 250 16.33 0.40 -9.45
C ALA A 250 17.67 -0.02 -10.07
N GLN A 251 18.24 -1.13 -9.60
CA GLN A 251 19.48 -1.70 -10.13
C GLN A 251 19.32 -2.23 -11.56
N GLU A 252 18.30 -3.05 -11.79
CA GLU A 252 18.07 -3.71 -13.09
C GLU A 252 17.72 -2.73 -14.22
N LEU A 253 17.09 -1.61 -13.87
CA LEU A 253 16.75 -0.54 -14.80
C LEU A 253 17.78 0.58 -14.83
N MET A 254 18.79 0.53 -13.96
CA MET A 254 19.85 1.54 -13.82
C MET A 254 19.28 2.95 -13.62
N VAL A 255 18.36 3.11 -12.66
CA VAL A 255 17.69 4.39 -12.39
C VAL A 255 18.67 5.41 -11.82
N ASP A 256 18.45 6.68 -12.12
CA ASP A 256 19.37 7.73 -11.63
C ASP A 256 19.06 8.10 -10.18
N LEU A 257 17.79 8.05 -9.78
CA LEU A 257 17.34 8.37 -8.43
C LEU A 257 16.31 7.36 -7.94
N MET A 258 16.55 6.78 -6.75
CA MET A 258 15.56 6.01 -5.99
C MET A 258 15.08 6.83 -4.79
N VAL A 259 13.77 6.99 -4.62
CA VAL A 259 13.20 7.69 -3.46
C VAL A 259 12.33 6.74 -2.66
N VAL A 260 12.68 6.56 -1.39
CA VAL A 260 11.90 5.81 -0.40
C VAL A 260 11.16 6.82 0.45
N ILE A 261 9.84 6.87 0.27
CA ILE A 261 8.97 7.69 1.10
C ILE A 261 8.66 6.90 2.38
N THR A 262 8.61 7.58 3.53
CA THR A 262 8.31 6.97 4.83
C THR A 262 7.57 7.93 5.76
N ASP A 263 7.24 7.51 6.98
CA ASP A 263 6.54 8.31 7.99
C ASP A 263 7.49 9.20 8.82
N VAL A 264 8.80 8.90 8.79
CA VAL A 264 9.86 9.64 9.47
C VAL A 264 10.66 10.55 8.53
N ASP A 265 11.32 11.57 9.07
CA ASP A 265 12.08 12.57 8.26
C ASP A 265 13.28 11.96 7.51
N GLY A 266 13.82 10.84 7.98
CA GLY A 266 14.94 10.14 7.37
C GLY A 266 15.66 9.27 8.39
N ILE A 267 16.97 9.07 8.19
CA ILE A 267 17.84 8.36 9.13
C ILE A 267 18.39 9.34 10.15
N PHE A 268 18.37 8.95 11.43
CA PHE A 268 18.87 9.77 12.52
C PHE A 268 20.21 9.25 13.04
N THR A 269 21.03 10.14 13.59
CA THR A 269 22.23 9.82 14.36
C THR A 269 22.16 10.44 15.76
N GLY A 270 23.09 10.07 16.65
CA GLY A 270 23.20 10.61 18.00
C GLY A 270 22.75 9.64 19.09
N THR A 271 21.99 10.15 20.06
CA THR A 271 21.38 9.34 21.13
C THR A 271 19.86 9.44 21.04
N GLU A 272 19.11 8.55 21.69
CA GLU A 272 17.63 8.62 21.70
C GLU A 272 17.08 9.97 22.18
N VAL A 273 17.85 10.68 23.01
CA VAL A 273 17.47 11.97 23.62
C VAL A 273 17.90 13.17 22.77
N ALA A 274 18.90 13.01 21.89
CA ALA A 274 19.45 14.07 21.04
C ALA A 274 19.70 13.54 19.63
N ARG A 275 18.61 13.20 18.94
CA ARG A 275 18.64 12.71 17.56
C ARG A 275 18.86 13.88 16.59
N GLN A 276 19.76 13.70 15.64
CA GLN A 276 19.98 14.63 14.54
C GLN A 276 19.68 13.93 13.23
N LEU A 277 18.90 14.58 12.36
CA LEU A 277 18.63 14.08 11.01
C LEU A 277 19.94 14.08 10.22
N LEU A 278 20.24 12.94 9.64
CA LEU A 278 21.42 12.77 8.82
C LEU A 278 21.08 13.20 7.40
N SER A 279 21.59 14.35 6.95
CA SER A 279 21.30 14.86 5.61
C SER A 279 21.95 14.03 4.50
N ARG A 280 23.07 13.37 4.80
CA ARG A 280 23.80 12.52 3.88
C ARG A 280 24.44 11.35 4.61
N PHE A 281 24.18 10.14 4.14
CA PHE A 281 24.75 8.90 4.67
C PHE A 281 26.20 8.70 4.23
N ARG A 282 27.07 8.38 5.19
CA ARG A 282 28.47 8.03 5.00
C ARG A 282 28.77 6.70 5.69
N ARG A 283 29.76 6.00 5.15
CA ARG A 283 30.25 4.76 5.74
C ARG A 283 30.73 4.99 7.18
N GLY A 284 30.27 4.14 8.10
CA GLY A 284 30.61 4.23 9.53
C GLY A 284 29.74 5.18 10.36
N ASP A 285 28.71 5.80 9.76
CA ASP A 285 27.74 6.59 10.53
C ASP A 285 26.98 5.71 11.51
N LYS A 286 26.95 6.13 12.79
CA LYS A 286 26.18 5.43 13.83
C LYS A 286 24.72 5.84 13.71
N GLN A 287 23.95 5.01 13.04
CA GLN A 287 22.50 5.18 12.93
C GLN A 287 21.78 4.89 14.25
N VAL A 288 20.77 5.71 14.52
CA VAL A 288 19.83 5.53 15.61
C VAL A 288 18.46 5.26 14.99
N ILE A 289 17.87 4.15 15.38
CA ILE A 289 16.51 3.79 14.98
C ILE A 289 15.55 4.80 15.61
N ALA A 290 14.70 5.41 14.79
CA ALA A 290 13.66 6.28 15.30
C ALA A 290 12.56 5.42 15.92
N THR A 291 12.45 5.47 17.24
CA THR A 291 11.42 4.75 18.02
C THR A 291 9.99 5.19 17.69
N GLU A 292 9.82 6.31 16.99
CA GLU A 292 8.52 6.87 16.61
C GLU A 292 7.97 6.31 15.29
N SER A 293 8.77 5.53 14.57
CA SER A 293 8.36 4.93 13.30
C SER A 293 7.43 3.75 13.52
N ARG A 294 6.36 3.69 12.73
CA ARG A 294 5.29 2.70 12.90
C ARG A 294 5.71 1.28 12.51
N VAL A 295 6.63 1.11 11.54
CA VAL A 295 7.24 -0.16 11.16
C VAL A 295 8.23 -0.73 12.18
N GLY A 296 8.52 0.04 13.25
CA GLY A 296 9.49 -0.33 14.25
C GLY A 296 10.93 -0.44 13.71
N ALA A 297 11.79 -1.09 14.48
CA ALA A 297 13.22 -1.13 14.23
C ALA A 297 13.61 -1.88 12.94
N VAL A 298 12.92 -2.98 12.65
CA VAL A 298 13.26 -3.88 11.53
C VAL A 298 13.01 -3.20 10.19
N GLY A 299 11.83 -2.59 10.00
CA GLY A 299 11.51 -1.92 8.73
C GLY A 299 12.38 -0.70 8.44
N GLN A 300 12.87 0.00 9.47
CA GLN A 300 13.83 1.10 9.26
C GLN A 300 15.21 0.61 8.80
N ILE A 301 15.65 -0.52 9.36
CA ILE A 301 16.89 -1.18 8.96
C ILE A 301 16.78 -1.66 7.50
N ASP A 302 15.63 -2.21 7.10
CA ASP A 302 15.41 -2.70 5.74
C ASP A 302 15.41 -1.57 4.69
N LYS A 303 14.77 -0.43 4.99
CA LYS A 303 14.80 0.78 4.14
C LYS A 303 16.23 1.29 3.94
N LEU A 304 17.00 1.36 5.02
CA LEU A 304 18.40 1.77 5.00
C LEU A 304 19.24 0.82 4.12
N HIS A 305 19.13 -0.49 4.36
CA HIS A 305 19.90 -1.48 3.60
C HIS A 305 19.53 -1.49 2.12
N SER A 306 18.26 -1.29 1.79
CA SER A 306 17.79 -1.20 0.41
C SER A 306 18.43 -0.01 -0.32
N CYS A 307 18.52 1.16 0.33
CA CYS A 307 19.18 2.34 -0.23
C CYS A 307 20.69 2.16 -0.41
N ILE A 308 21.37 1.63 0.62
CA ILE A 308 22.80 1.32 0.57
C ILE A 308 23.07 0.36 -0.60
N ARG A 309 22.32 -0.73 -0.68
CA ARG A 309 22.47 -1.76 -1.72
C ARG A 309 22.23 -1.19 -3.12
N ALA A 310 21.19 -0.36 -3.28
CA ALA A 310 20.90 0.28 -4.56
C ALA A 310 22.12 1.07 -5.06
N VAL A 311 22.67 1.94 -4.22
CA VAL A 311 23.79 2.83 -4.57
C VAL A 311 25.13 2.07 -4.68
N ASP A 312 25.41 1.12 -3.79
CA ASP A 312 26.64 0.31 -3.80
C ASP A 312 26.76 -0.64 -5.01
N SER A 313 25.65 -0.89 -5.70
CA SER A 313 25.66 -1.64 -6.96
C SER A 313 26.35 -0.88 -8.10
N GLY A 314 26.50 0.44 -7.98
CA GLY A 314 26.97 1.32 -9.05
C GLY A 314 25.96 1.55 -10.19
N ALA A 315 24.83 0.86 -10.18
CA ALA A 315 23.76 1.02 -11.18
C ALA A 315 22.83 2.19 -10.85
N VAL A 316 22.72 2.58 -9.57
CA VAL A 316 21.87 3.66 -9.08
C VAL A 316 22.75 4.82 -8.62
N GLN A 317 22.52 6.03 -9.14
CA GLN A 317 23.40 7.17 -8.82
C GLN A 317 23.17 7.72 -7.42
N ALA A 318 21.89 7.82 -7.02
CA ALA A 318 21.51 8.32 -5.71
C ALA A 318 20.25 7.61 -5.18
N ALA A 319 20.17 7.47 -3.86
CA ALA A 319 18.93 7.11 -3.18
C ALA A 319 18.61 8.13 -2.08
N VAL A 320 17.33 8.33 -1.79
CA VAL A 320 16.87 9.28 -0.75
C VAL A 320 15.79 8.63 0.10
N ILE A 321 15.93 8.71 1.43
CA ILE A 321 14.85 8.40 2.37
C ILE A 321 14.28 9.72 2.86
N ALA A 322 12.98 9.93 2.68
CA ALA A 322 12.31 11.16 3.07
C ALA A 322 10.88 10.91 3.55
N LYS A 323 10.36 11.83 4.37
CA LYS A 323 8.99 11.77 4.85
C LYS A 323 7.97 12.08 3.76
N ALA A 324 6.80 11.44 3.85
CA ALA A 324 5.64 11.77 3.03
C ALA A 324 5.12 13.19 3.35
N GLU A 325 5.56 14.18 2.57
CA GLU A 325 5.13 15.58 2.68
C GLU A 325 4.77 16.18 1.32
N GLU A 326 4.04 17.29 1.35
CA GLU A 326 3.73 18.08 0.16
C GLU A 326 5.01 18.58 -0.53
N GLY A 327 5.05 18.41 -1.86
CA GLY A 327 6.17 18.80 -2.71
C GLY A 327 7.50 18.09 -2.43
N VAL A 328 7.56 17.06 -1.56
CA VAL A 328 8.79 16.36 -1.22
C VAL A 328 9.56 15.84 -2.44
N LEU A 329 8.88 15.19 -3.39
CA LEU A 329 9.49 14.64 -4.60
C LEU A 329 10.02 15.74 -5.52
N LEU A 330 9.27 16.84 -5.65
CA LEU A 330 9.69 18.01 -6.43
C LEU A 330 10.95 18.63 -5.84
N ARG A 331 10.98 18.83 -4.52
CA ARG A 331 12.14 19.38 -3.81
C ARG A 331 13.38 18.50 -3.96
N ILE A 332 13.23 17.17 -3.87
CA ILE A 332 14.33 16.22 -4.05
C ILE A 332 14.88 16.31 -5.48
N VAL A 333 14.02 16.28 -6.51
CA VAL A 333 14.45 16.36 -7.92
C VAL A 333 15.09 17.72 -8.23
N ASP A 334 14.60 18.81 -7.63
CA ASP A 334 15.19 20.15 -7.76
C ASP A 334 16.52 20.30 -6.97
N GLY A 335 17.00 19.24 -6.31
CA GLY A 335 18.29 19.19 -5.61
C GLY A 335 18.31 19.82 -4.21
N GLN A 336 17.14 20.04 -3.60
CA GLN A 336 17.05 20.53 -2.23
C GLN A 336 17.43 19.44 -1.23
N GLN A 337 18.03 19.83 -0.11
CA GLN A 337 18.36 18.89 0.98
C GLN A 337 17.10 18.51 1.75
N VAL A 338 16.54 17.35 1.41
CA VAL A 338 15.35 16.77 2.05
C VAL A 338 15.65 15.34 2.44
N GLY A 339 15.40 15.02 3.72
CA GLY A 339 15.66 13.70 4.28
C GLY A 339 17.13 13.30 4.28
N THR A 340 17.41 12.02 4.03
CA THR A 340 18.76 11.45 4.01
C THR A 340 19.15 11.02 2.60
N LEU A 341 20.24 11.60 2.08
CA LEU A 341 20.81 11.28 0.78
C LEU A 341 21.88 10.18 0.86
N PHE A 342 21.82 9.21 -0.04
CA PHE A 342 22.78 8.13 -0.24
C PHE A 342 23.43 8.26 -1.61
N VAL A 343 24.77 8.39 -1.65
CA VAL A 343 25.56 8.50 -2.89
C VAL A 343 26.92 7.84 -2.67
N ALA A 344 27.33 6.96 -3.59
CA ALA A 344 28.66 6.34 -3.61
C ALA A 344 29.64 7.22 -4.41
N GLU A 345 30.55 7.89 -3.71
CA GLU A 345 31.62 8.71 -4.33
C GLU A 345 32.88 7.86 -4.58
N GLY A 346 32.76 6.84 -5.42
CA GLY A 346 33.90 5.97 -5.81
C GLY A 346 34.25 4.85 -4.82
N GLU A 347 33.67 4.85 -3.63
CA GLU A 347 33.75 3.76 -2.65
C GLU A 347 32.34 3.34 -2.18
N ARG A 348 32.18 2.06 -1.82
CA ARG A 348 30.94 1.55 -1.25
C ARG A 348 30.66 2.19 0.11
N ILE A 349 29.40 2.56 0.36
CA ILE A 349 28.93 3.17 1.60
C ILE A 349 28.51 2.14 2.66
N GLY A 350 28.18 0.90 2.25
CA GLY A 350 27.87 -0.20 3.15
C GLY A 350 29.08 -0.81 3.85
N ASP A 351 28.86 -1.36 5.06
CA ASP A 351 29.86 -2.18 5.75
C ASP A 351 29.85 -3.63 5.25
N VAL A 352 31.01 -4.30 5.32
CA VAL A 352 31.24 -5.67 4.80
C VAL A 352 30.27 -6.71 5.39
N ASP A 353 29.73 -6.46 6.59
CA ASP A 353 28.78 -7.36 7.24
C ASP A 353 27.34 -7.20 6.72
N VAL A 354 26.99 -6.04 6.14
CA VAL A 354 25.70 -5.84 5.43
C VAL A 354 25.61 -6.75 4.22
N GLU A 355 26.74 -6.97 3.54
CA GLU A 355 26.85 -7.93 2.45
C GLU A 355 26.54 -9.34 2.98
N LYS A 356 27.24 -9.81 4.03
CA LYS A 356 27.08 -11.18 4.56
C LYS A 356 25.67 -11.53 5.03
N LEU A 357 24.90 -10.57 5.54
CA LEU A 357 23.52 -10.79 6.01
C LEU A 357 22.50 -10.89 4.85
N HIS A 358 22.87 -10.50 3.63
CA HIS A 358 21.98 -10.43 2.47
C HIS A 358 22.48 -11.15 1.22
N VAL A 359 23.67 -11.78 1.24
CA VAL A 359 24.20 -12.46 0.05
C VAL A 359 23.38 -13.72 -0.23
N ASP A 360 22.32 -13.57 -1.03
CA ASP A 360 22.08 -14.56 -2.07
C ASP A 360 23.09 -14.25 -3.20
N PRO A 361 24.09 -15.11 -3.47
CA PRO A 361 25.21 -14.84 -4.37
C PRO A 361 24.81 -14.43 -5.80
N LEU A 362 23.58 -14.72 -6.21
CA LEU A 362 23.06 -14.42 -7.54
C LEU A 362 22.89 -12.92 -7.81
N TYR A 363 22.62 -12.11 -6.77
CA TYR A 363 22.49 -10.66 -6.92
C TYR A 363 23.83 -9.94 -7.04
N SER A 364 24.93 -10.60 -6.66
CA SER A 364 26.29 -10.03 -6.81
C SER A 364 26.71 -9.90 -8.28
N CYS A 365 26.11 -10.68 -9.19
CA CYS A 365 26.33 -10.58 -10.64
C CYS A 365 25.65 -9.36 -11.28
N ILE A 366 24.75 -8.65 -10.56
CA ILE A 366 24.14 -7.40 -11.04
C ILE A 366 25.16 -6.25 -10.91
N ALA A 367 25.97 -6.28 -9.84
CA ALA A 367 26.97 -5.26 -9.51
C ALA A 367 28.19 -5.24 -10.47
N SER A 368 28.31 -6.17 -11.42
CA SER A 368 29.44 -6.23 -12.36
C SER A 368 29.21 -5.50 -13.69
N HIS A 369 28.00 -4.98 -13.94
CA HIS A 369 27.73 -4.19 -15.14
C HIS A 369 28.18 -2.74 -14.94
N ASN A 370 29.48 -2.51 -15.13
CA ASN A 370 30.02 -1.15 -15.29
C ASN A 370 29.30 -0.45 -16.44
N ARG A 371 28.61 0.68 -16.16
CA ARG A 371 28.15 1.61 -17.20
C ARG A 371 29.36 1.97 -18.06
N SER A 372 29.39 1.55 -19.33
CA SER A 372 30.22 2.24 -20.32
C SER A 372 29.76 3.69 -20.36
N SER A 373 30.70 4.63 -20.36
CA SER A 373 30.59 6.07 -20.12
C SER A 373 29.74 6.89 -21.13
N THR A 374 28.64 6.34 -21.62
CA THR A 374 27.77 6.97 -22.63
C THR A 374 26.30 6.63 -22.37
N SER A 375 25.71 7.27 -21.36
CA SER A 375 24.25 7.38 -21.26
C SER A 375 23.94 8.59 -20.38
N LYS A 376 23.78 9.74 -21.02
CA LYS A 376 23.04 10.87 -20.44
C LYS A 376 21.56 10.59 -20.71
N LEU A 377 20.81 10.31 -19.66
CA LEU A 377 19.38 10.60 -19.58
C LEU A 377 19.17 11.43 -18.32
#